data_AF-E3CDB7-F1
#
_entry.id   AF-E3CDB7-F1
#
_cell.length_a   1.000
_cell.length_b   1.000
_cell.length_c   1.000
_cell.angle_alpha   90.00
_cell.angle_beta   90.00
_cell.angle_gamma   90.00
#
_symmetry.space_group_name_H-M   'P 1'
#
loop_
_entity.id
_entity.type
_entity.pdbx_description
1 polymer ?
#
loop_
_entity_poly.entity_id
_entity_poly.type
_entity_poly.pdbx_seq_one_letter_code
_entity_poly.pdbx_strand_id
1 'polypeptide(L)' 'MAGLAYYVVEVENKEELLKVFAQSQTNKAITKWFSSAEFSVTDKDGIVTRVRVEN' A
#
# COMPACT_ATOMS: atom_id res chain seq x y z
N MET A 1 -20.70 10.47 -11.58
CA MET A 1 -19.27 10.86 -11.72
C MET A 1 -18.42 9.65 -11.38
N ALA A 2 -17.52 9.25 -12.27
CA ALA A 2 -16.54 8.20 -11.98
C ALA A 2 -15.34 8.84 -11.25
N GLY A 3 -14.96 8.29 -10.10
CA GLY A 3 -13.78 8.69 -9.33
C GLY A 3 -12.71 7.61 -9.38
N LEU A 4 -11.49 7.96 -8.97
CA LEU A 4 -10.41 6.97 -8.81
C LEU A 4 -10.78 5.99 -7.69
N ALA A 5 -10.73 4.69 -7.96
CA ALA A 5 -10.99 3.67 -6.94
C ALA A 5 -9.79 3.49 -5.98
N TYR A 6 -8.58 3.37 -6.53
CA TYR A 6 -7.31 3.27 -5.81
C TYR A 6 -6.13 3.35 -6.79
N TYR A 7 -4.92 3.60 -6.26
CA TYR A 7 -3.66 3.41 -6.98
C TYR A 7 -3.05 2.04 -6.66
N VAL A 8 -2.25 1.51 -7.59
CA VAL A 8 -1.41 0.33 -7.36
C VAL A 8 0.04 0.72 -7.56
N VAL A 9 0.88 0.35 -6.61
CA VAL A 9 2.34 0.46 -6.66
C VAL A 9 2.91 -0.94 -6.60
N GLU A 10 3.72 -1.27 -7.59
CA GLU A 10 4.43 -2.55 -7.64
C GLU A 10 5.86 -2.35 -7.13
N VAL A 11 6.28 -3.25 -6.26
CA VAL A 11 7.64 -3.28 -5.72
C VAL A 11 8.35 -4.55 -6.18
N GLU A 12 9.66 -4.46 -6.33
CA GLU A 12 10.47 -5.51 -6.95
C GLU A 12 10.48 -6.82 -6.15
N ASN A 13 10.38 -6.74 -4.82
CA ASN A 13 10.47 -7.92 -3.95
C ASN A 13 9.82 -7.68 -2.58
N LYS A 14 9.75 -8.76 -1.79
CA LYS A 14 9.16 -8.73 -0.45
C LYS A 14 9.92 -7.85 0.55
N GLU A 15 11.23 -7.66 0.38
CA GLU A 15 12.00 -6.80 1.27
C GLU A 15 11.57 -5.33 1.09
N GLU A 16 11.44 -4.88 -0.15
CA GLU A 16 10.93 -3.55 -0.48
C GLU A 16 9.48 -3.38 0.00
N LEU A 17 8.63 -4.40 -0.15
CA LEU A 17 7.26 -4.38 0.40
C LEU A 17 7.25 -4.10 1.91
N LEU A 18 8.12 -4.77 2.66
CA LEU A 18 8.22 -4.62 4.10
C LEU A 18 8.82 -3.27 4.50
N LYS A 19 9.76 -2.72 3.73
CA LYS A 19 10.28 -1.36 3.93
C LYS A 19 9.18 -0.31 3.79
N VAL A 20 8.37 -0.40 2.74
CA VAL A 20 7.22 0.51 2.54
C VAL A 20 6.21 0.37 3.68
N PHE A 21 5.94 -0.87 4.12
CA PHE A 21 5.05 -1.11 5.26
C PHE A 21 5.60 -0.45 6.54
N ALA A 22 6.88 -0.67 6.86
CA ALA A 22 7.50 -0.08 8.05
C ALA A 22 7.43 1.45 8.03
N GLN A 23 7.72 2.09 6.88
CA GLN A 23 7.59 3.54 6.73
C GLN A 23 6.16 4.03 6.90
N SER A 24 5.17 3.29 6.39
CA SER A 24 3.76 3.66 6.55
C SER A 24 3.30 3.65 8.01
N GLN A 25 3.85 2.74 8.83
CA GLN A 25 3.60 2.72 10.28
C GLN A 25 4.22 3.92 10.99
N THR A 26 5.45 4.32 10.63
CA THR A 26 6.09 5.53 11.16
C THR A 26 5.25 6.78 10.89
N ASN A 27 4.63 6.85 9.71
CA ASN A 27 3.75 7.96 9.32
C ASN A 27 2.31 7.84 9.88
N LYS A 28 2.04 6.82 10.71
CA LYS A 28 0.71 6.53 11.28
C LYS A 28 -0.39 6.42 10.22
N ALA A 29 -0.03 5.95 9.02
CA ALA A 29 -1.00 5.73 7.96
C ALA A 29 -1.87 4.52 8.27
N ILE A 30 -3.11 4.51 7.78
CA ILE A 30 -4.01 3.37 7.97
C ILE A 30 -3.61 2.28 6.98
N THR A 31 -3.11 1.17 7.50
CA THR A 31 -2.67 0.03 6.68
C THR A 31 -3.57 -1.18 6.83
N LYS A 32 -3.78 -1.95 5.76
CA LYS A 32 -4.49 -3.23 5.79
C LYS A 32 -3.84 -4.25 4.87
N TRP A 33 -3.52 -5.43 5.39
CA TRP A 33 -3.01 -6.55 4.59
C TRP A 33 -4.15 -7.29 3.90
N PHE A 34 -3.95 -7.64 2.61
CA PHE A 34 -4.86 -8.51 1.85
C PHE A 34 -4.28 -9.90 1.63
N SER A 35 -2.96 -9.99 1.48
CA SER A 35 -2.21 -11.24 1.34
C SER A 35 -0.79 -11.06 1.89
N SER A 36 0.06 -12.09 1.84
CA SER A 36 1.47 -11.95 2.22
C SER A 36 2.32 -11.13 1.22
N ALA A 37 1.74 -10.75 0.08
CA ALA A 37 2.41 -10.00 -0.98
C ALA A 37 1.69 -8.69 -1.34
N GLU A 38 0.63 -8.30 -0.62
CA GLU A 38 -0.15 -7.10 -0.91
C GLU A 38 -0.78 -6.49 0.35
N PHE A 39 -0.64 -5.17 0.50
CA PHE A 39 -1.34 -4.37 1.51
C PHE A 39 -1.78 -3.01 0.94
N SER A 40 -2.78 -2.38 1.55
CA SER A 40 -3.13 -0.99 1.26
C SER A 40 -2.59 -0.05 2.32
N VAL A 41 -2.29 1.18 1.88
CA VAL A 41 -2.10 2.38 2.69
C VAL A 41 -3.20 3.37 2.33
N THR A 42 -3.85 3.94 3.34
CA THR A 42 -4.79 5.05 3.15
C THR A 42 -4.15 6.32 3.69
N ASP A 43 -4.09 7.35 2.86
CA ASP A 43 -3.58 8.66 3.26
C ASP A 43 -4.64 9.49 4.01
N LYS A 44 -4.24 10.70 4.43
CA LYS A 44 -5.09 11.63 5.18
C LYS A 44 -6.32 12.10 4.38
N ASP A 45 -6.26 12.04 3.06
CA ASP A 45 -7.33 12.49 2.16
C ASP A 45 -8.28 11.34 1.81
N GLY A 46 -8.04 10.14 2.37
CA GLY A 46 -8.85 8.94 2.16
C GLY A 46 -8.53 8.19 0.87
N ILE A 47 -7.44 8.56 0.19
CA ILE A 47 -7.03 7.89 -1.05
C ILE A 47 -6.31 6.60 -0.69
N VAL A 48 -6.78 5.51 -1.30
CA VAL A 48 -6.22 4.17 -1.09
C VAL A 48 -5.14 3.90 -2.13
N THR A 49 -3.97 3.48 -1.65
CA THR A 49 -2.86 2.97 -2.47
C THR A 49 -2.59 1.53 -2.08
N ARG A 50 -2.60 0.61 -3.05
CA ARG A 50 -2.21 -0.80 -2.86
C ARG A 50 -0.76 -0.97 -3.23
N VAL A 51 0.02 -1.58 -2.36
CA VAL A 51 1.41 -1.93 -2.61
C VAL A 51 1.49 -3.44 -2.73
N ARG A 52 2.06 -3.94 -3.83
CA ARG A 52 2.19 -5.38 -4.08
C ARG A 52 3.53 -5.73 -4.68
N VAL A 53 3.98 -6.96 -4.46
CA VAL A 53 5.10 -7.52 -5.23
C VAL A 53 4.56 -7.98 -6.59
N GLU A 54 5.26 -7.66 -7.67
CA GLU A 54 4.95 -8.22 -9.00
C GLU A 54 5.14 -9.76 -8.95
N ASN A 55 4.22 -10.52 -9.53
CA ASN A 55 4.31 -11.99 -9.56
C ASN A 55 5.32 -12.46 -10.60
#